data_AF-A0A7Y4QP77-F1
#
_entry.id   AF-A0A7Y4QP77-F1
#
_cell.length_a   1.000
_cell.length_b   1.000
_cell.length_c   1.000
_cell.angle_alpha   90.00
_cell.angle_beta   90.00
_cell.angle_gamma   90.00
#
_symmetry.space_group_name_H-M   'P 1'
#
loop_
_entity.id
_entity.type
_entity.pdbx_description
1 polymer ?
#
loop_
_entity_poly.entity_id
_entity_poly.type
_entity_poly.pdbx_seq_one_letter_code
_entity_poly.pdbx_strand_id
1 'polypeptide(L)' 'MNSKSKVPSIPIEGSISYEDWLKGRRFRRELSERATGGLVIRRESSSSDKRLRKLFNGERGLPFTPTEKL' A
#
# COMPACT_ATOMS: atom_id res chain seq x y z
N MET A 1 25.63 4.81 19.00
CA MET A 1 24.80 3.59 19.09
C MET A 1 23.99 3.47 17.82
N ASN A 2 24.26 2.47 16.99
CA ASN A 2 23.48 2.21 15.77
C ASN A 2 22.10 1.71 16.19
N SER A 3 21.13 2.62 16.29
CA SER A 3 19.73 2.24 16.47
C SER A 3 19.36 1.31 15.33
N LYS A 4 19.00 0.06 15.63
CA LYS A 4 18.53 -0.89 14.61
C LYS A 4 17.43 -0.18 13.81
N SER A 5 17.63 -0.08 12.49
CA SER A 5 16.66 0.56 11.60
C SER A 5 15.29 -0.09 11.82
N LYS A 6 14.26 0.74 12.07
CA LYS A 6 12.87 0.27 12.13
C LYS A 6 12.35 -0.14 10.75
N VAL A 7 13.04 0.24 9.68
CA VAL A 7 12.70 -0.11 8.31
C VAL A 7 13.21 -1.52 8.02
N PRO A 8 12.36 -2.44 7.52
CA PRO A 8 12.80 -3.76 7.11
C PRO A 8 13.84 -3.62 5.98
N SER A 9 15.02 -4.18 6.21
CA SER A 9 16.07 -4.24 5.19
C SER A 9 15.73 -5.36 4.22
N ILE A 10 15.68 -5.04 2.93
CA ILE A 10 15.63 -6.04 1.87
C ILE A 10 17.08 -6.46 1.58
N PRO A 11 17.36 -7.76 1.38
CA PRO A 11 18.69 -8.19 0.96
C PRO A 11 19.05 -7.51 -0.38
N ILE A 12 20.18 -6.80 -0.41
CA ILE A 12 20.71 -6.20 -1.65
C ILE A 12 21.30 -7.29 -2.55
N GLU A 13 21.88 -8.31 -1.91
CA GLU A 13 22.49 -9.46 -2.56
C GLU A 13 21.54 -10.66 -2.41
N GLY A 14 21.07 -11.20 -3.54
CA GLY A 14 20.21 -12.38 -3.59
C GLY A 14 18.75 -12.12 -3.91
N SER A 15 17.96 -13.19 -3.96
CA SER A 15 16.51 -13.13 -4.18
C SER A 15 15.77 -12.77 -2.89
N ILE A 16 14.81 -11.85 -2.98
CA ILE A 16 13.92 -11.54 -1.87
C ILE A 16 13.07 -12.78 -1.50
N SER A 17 13.06 -13.16 -0.23
CA SER A 17 12.15 -14.21 0.24
C SER A 17 10.71 -13.68 0.25
N TYR A 18 9.73 -14.59 0.17
CA TYR A 18 8.32 -14.20 0.29
C TYR A 18 8.03 -13.50 1.63
N GLU A 19 8.69 -13.93 2.70
CA GLU A 19 8.56 -13.36 4.05
C GLU A 19 9.11 -11.94 4.12
N ASP A 20 10.28 -11.70 3.54
CA ASP A 20 10.87 -10.35 3.45
C ASP A 20 10.00 -9.42 2.62
N TRP A 21 9.44 -9.93 1.52
CA TRP A 21 8.51 -9.19 0.68
C TRP A 21 7.24 -8.81 1.45
N LEU A 22 6.61 -9.75 2.16
CA LEU A 22 5.43 -9.49 2.99
C LEU A 22 5.74 -8.47 4.10
N LYS A 23 6.87 -8.62 4.79
CA LYS A 23 7.31 -7.72 5.84
C LYS A 23 7.51 -6.30 5.32
N GLY A 24 8.17 -6.15 4.17
CA GLY A 24 8.34 -4.86 3.50
C GLY A 24 7.01 -4.25 3.04
N ARG A 25 6.07 -5.07 2.56
CA ARG A 25 4.74 -4.64 2.12
C ARG A 25 3.89 -4.11 3.28
N ARG A 26 3.87 -4.83 4.41
CA ARG A 26 3.18 -4.39 5.64
C ARG A 26 3.77 -3.09 6.18
N PHE A 27 5.10 -3.00 6.28
CA PHE A 27 5.77 -1.80 6.77
C PHE A 27 5.47 -0.56 5.90
N ARG A 28 5.58 -0.68 4.57
CA ARG A 28 5.27 0.43 3.65
C ARG A 28 3.85 0.95 3.82
N ARG A 29 2.93 0.04 4.12
CA ARG A 29 1.54 0.38 4.30
C ARG A 29 1.26 1.10 5.61
N GLU A 30 1.73 0.57 6.73
CA GLU A 30 1.62 1.25 8.03
C GLU A 30 2.23 2.65 7.97
N LEU A 31 3.38 2.79 7.30
CA LEU A 31 4.02 4.09 7.09
C LEU A 31 3.14 5.01 6.24
N SER A 32 2.56 4.50 5.15
CA SER A 32 1.66 5.28 4.29
C SER A 32 0.41 5.72 5.04
N GLU A 33 -0.21 4.84 5.81
CA GLU A 33 -1.38 5.16 6.64
C GLU A 33 -1.06 6.23 7.70
N ARG A 34 0.11 6.16 8.35
CA ARG A 34 0.56 7.23 9.27
C ARG A 34 0.78 8.54 8.53
N ALA A 35 1.42 8.51 7.36
CA ALA A 35 1.73 9.70 6.58
C ALA A 35 0.48 10.38 6.03
N THR A 36 -0.56 9.62 5.67
CA THR A 36 -1.84 10.16 5.19
C THR A 36 -2.84 10.39 6.31
N GLY A 37 -2.50 10.10 7.57
CA GLY A 37 -3.41 10.24 8.71
C GLY A 37 -4.64 9.33 8.60
N GLY A 38 -4.49 8.16 7.98
CA GLY A 38 -5.61 7.24 7.72
C GLY A 38 -6.56 7.70 6.61
N LEU A 39 -6.33 8.86 5.97
CA LEU A 39 -7.10 9.24 4.79
C LEU A 39 -6.70 8.33 3.62
N VAL A 40 -7.70 7.69 3.04
CA VAL A 40 -7.57 7.11 1.70
C VAL A 40 -7.60 8.28 0.71
N ILE A 41 -6.44 8.65 0.16
CA ILE A 41 -6.34 9.68 -0.87
C ILE A 41 -7.08 9.17 -2.11
N ARG A 42 -8.30 9.67 -2.29
CA ARG A 42 -9.14 9.42 -3.46
C ARG A 42 -9.18 10.70 -4.28
N ARG A 43 -9.19 10.58 -5.62
CA ARG A 43 -9.44 11.74 -6.50
C ARG A 43 -10.80 12.35 -6.14
N GLU A 44 -10.95 13.66 -6.27
CA GLU A 44 -12.22 14.32 -5.96
C GLU A 44 -13.36 13.80 -6.83
N SER A 45 -13.10 13.64 -8.13
CA SER A 45 -14.05 13.12 -9.10
C SER A 45 -13.64 11.74 -9.65
N SER A 46 -14.65 10.94 -10.03
CA SER A 46 -14.46 9.71 -10.80
C SER A 46 -14.06 10.01 -12.24
N SER A 47 -13.54 9.02 -12.97
CA SER A 47 -13.30 9.16 -14.42
C SER A 47 -14.57 9.60 -15.16
N SER A 48 -14.41 10.44 -16.19
CA SER A 48 -15.50 10.80 -17.11
C SER A 48 -15.92 9.63 -18.00
N ASP A 49 -15.03 8.64 -18.19
CA ASP A 49 -15.30 7.44 -18.96
C ASP A 49 -16.29 6.52 -18.22
N LYS A 50 -17.43 6.27 -18.87
CA LYS A 50 -18.50 5.37 -18.38
C LYS A 50 -18.01 3.94 -18.18
N ARG A 51 -17.09 3.44 -19.01
CA ARG A 51 -16.53 2.07 -18.88
C ARG A 51 -15.74 1.95 -17.59
N LEU A 52 -14.88 2.92 -17.32
CA LEU A 52 -14.08 2.95 -16.10
C LEU A 52 -14.96 3.14 -14.85
N ARG A 53 -15.97 4.03 -14.88
CA ARG A 53 -16.93 4.14 -13.76
C ARG A 53 -17.63 2.82 -13.47
N LYS A 54 -18.03 2.07 -14.51
CA LYS A 54 -18.69 0.77 -14.33
C LYS A 54 -17.75 -0.28 -13.74
N LEU A 55 -16.49 -0.33 -14.20
CA LEU A 55 -15.48 -1.27 -13.69
C LEU A 55 -15.21 -1.11 -12.19
N PHE A 56 -15.27 0.12 -11.68
CA PHE A 56 -15.07 0.42 -10.27
C PHE A 56 -16.39 0.61 -9.50
N ASN A 57 -17.54 0.20 -10.03
CA ASN A 57 -18.86 0.39 -9.39
C ASN A 57 -19.14 1.83 -8.93
N GLY A 58 -18.59 2.83 -9.63
CA GLY A 58 -18.66 4.23 -9.25
C GLY A 58 -17.75 4.63 -8.08
N GLU A 59 -17.02 3.68 -7.48
CA GLU A 59 -16.02 3.95 -6.46
C GLU A 59 -14.77 4.63 -7.01
N ARG A 60 -14.10 5.39 -6.15
CA ARG A 60 -12.91 6.16 -6.48
C ARG A 60 -11.68 5.36 -6.07
N GLY A 61 -11.24 4.47 -6.97
CA GLY A 61 -10.10 3.58 -6.78
C GLY A 61 -10.49 2.19 -6.25
N LEU A 62 -9.58 1.22 -6.35
CA LEU A 62 -9.79 -0.10 -5.74
C LEU A 62 -9.83 0.04 -4.21
N PRO A 63 -10.68 -0.71 -3.51
CA PRO A 63 -10.58 -0.82 -2.07
C PRO A 63 -9.17 -1.32 -1.72
N PHE A 64 -8.47 -0.61 -0.85
CA PHE A 64 -7.17 -1.07 -0.37
C PHE A 64 -7.38 -2.40 0.35
N THR A 65 -6.84 -3.51 -0.16
CA THR A 65 -6.95 -4.86 0.44
C THR A 65 -6.50 -4.78 1.89
N PRO A 66 -7.30 -4.97 2.95
CA PRO A 66 -6.88 -4.72 4.35
C PRO A 66 -5.53 -5.34 4.75
N THR A 67 -4.79 -4.72 5.67
CA THR A 67 -3.44 -5.19 6.07
C THR A 67 -3.47 -6.60 6.65
N GLU A 68 -4.58 -6.98 7.29
CA GLU A 68 -4.84 -8.31 7.86
C GLU A 68 -5.02 -9.39 6.78
N LYS A 69 -5.28 -8.98 5.52
CA LYS A 69 -5.47 -9.87 4.36
C LYS A 69 -4.22 -9.96 3.48
N LEU A 70 -3.09 -9.39 3.93
CA LEU A 70 -1.78 -9.46 3.25
C LEU A 70 -0.97 -10.67 3.71
#